data_AF-A0A4Q1SKC8-F1
#
_entry.id   AF-A0A4Q1SKC8-F1
#
_cell.length_a   1.000
_cell.length_b   1.000
_cell.length_c   1.000
_cell.angle_alpha   90.00
_cell.angle_beta   90.00
_cell.angle_gamma   90.00
#
_symmetry.space_group_name_H-M   'P 1'
#
loop_
_entity.id
_entity.type
_entity.pdbx_description
1 polymer ?
#
loop_
_entity_poly.entity_id
_entity_poly.type
_entity_poly.pdbx_seq_one_letter_code
_entity_poly.pdbx_strand_id
1 'polypeptide(L)' 'MSDQEFEQHAFGILKRELGAYGLARFLHLYRSGNGDYTRDRGQWLEGLTVEEIARQLEPRD' A
#
# COMPACT_ATOMS: atom_id res chain seq x y z
N MET A 1 11.30 -16.98 15.97
CA MET A 1 11.00 -15.94 14.99
C MET A 1 9.77 -16.38 14.23
N SER A 2 8.64 -15.70 14.41
CA SER A 2 7.43 -15.91 13.62
C SER A 2 7.63 -15.40 12.18
N ASP A 3 6.74 -15.76 11.28
CA ASP A 3 6.79 -15.27 9.89
C ASP A 3 6.74 -13.74 9.82
N GLN A 4 5.95 -13.12 10.70
CA GLN A 4 5.88 -11.67 10.83
C GLN A 4 7.20 -11.08 11.33
N GLU A 5 7.82 -11.68 12.35
CA GLU A 5 9.12 -11.24 12.87
C GLU A 5 10.23 -11.40 11.81
N PHE A 6 10.20 -12.48 11.05
CA PHE A 6 11.13 -12.75 9.95
C PHE A 6 10.99 -11.73 8.83
N GLU A 7 9.76 -11.44 8.43
CA GLU A 7 9.46 -10.43 7.41
C GLU A 7 9.94 -9.03 7.83
N GLN A 8 9.64 -8.63 9.07
CA GLN A 8 10.09 -7.35 9.60
C GLN A 8 11.63 -7.28 9.64
N HIS A 9 12.29 -8.36 10.05
CA HIS A 9 13.74 -8.45 10.08
C HIS A 9 14.34 -8.33 8.66
N ALA A 10 13.78 -9.05 7.68
CA ALA A 10 14.20 -8.99 6.29
C ALA A 10 14.03 -7.58 5.68
N PHE A 11 12.91 -6.92 5.95
CA PHE A 11 12.69 -5.53 5.52
C PHE A 11 13.67 -4.55 6.17
N GLY A 12 14.03 -4.76 7.44
CA GLY A 12 15.07 -3.98 8.11
C GLY A 12 16.42 -4.09 7.40
N ILE A 13 16.82 -5.29 7.02
CA ILE A 13 18.04 -5.53 6.25
C ILE A 13 17.96 -4.85 4.88
N LEU A 14 16.90 -5.11 4.12
CA LEU A 14 16.73 -4.55 2.77
C LEU A 14 16.70 -3.01 2.78
N LYS A 15 16.02 -2.40 3.77
CA LYS A 15 16.02 -0.94 3.93
C LYS A 15 17.41 -0.39 4.20
N ARG A 16 18.21 -1.08 5.02
CA ARG A 16 19.57 -0.66 5.37
C ARG A 16 20.48 -0.69 4.14
N GLU A 17 20.41 -1.74 3.34
CA GLU A 17 21.29 -1.91 2.18
C GLU A 17 20.83 -1.11 0.94
N LEU A 18 19.52 -0.97 0.72
CA LEU A 18 18.96 -0.38 -0.50
C LEU A 18 18.40 1.04 -0.31
N GLY A 19 18.32 1.51 0.94
CA GLY A 19 17.59 2.72 1.31
C GLY A 19 16.07 2.60 1.14
N ALA A 20 15.35 3.65 1.51
CA ALA A 20 13.89 3.67 1.46
C ALA A 20 13.34 3.48 0.04
N TYR A 21 13.96 4.13 -0.95
CA TYR A 21 13.55 4.01 -2.35
C TYR A 21 13.79 2.61 -2.91
N GLY A 22 14.95 2.00 -2.61
CA GLY A 22 15.26 0.66 -3.09
C GLY A 22 14.36 -0.41 -2.50
N LEU A 23 14.03 -0.31 -1.21
CA LEU A 23 13.02 -1.18 -0.59
C LEU A 23 11.64 -1.01 -1.26
N ALA A 24 11.19 0.22 -1.51
CA ALA A 24 9.91 0.47 -2.19
C ALA A 24 9.87 -0.17 -3.59
N ARG A 25 10.98 -0.06 -4.35
CA ARG A 25 11.11 -0.75 -5.65
C ARG A 25 11.09 -2.26 -5.53
N PHE A 26 11.77 -2.84 -4.53
CA PHE A 26 11.75 -4.28 -4.27
C PHE A 26 10.33 -4.78 -4.00
N LEU A 27 9.58 -4.09 -3.13
CA LEU A 27 8.20 -4.44 -2.82
C LEU A 27 7.30 -4.34 -4.06
N HIS A 28 7.47 -3.30 -4.88
CA HIS A 28 6.72 -3.17 -6.12
C HIS A 28 6.95 -4.34 -7.09
N LEU A 29 8.19 -4.81 -7.23
CA LEU A 29 8.56 -5.88 -8.16
C LEU A 29 8.18 -7.29 -7.68
N TYR A 30 8.34 -7.57 -6.39
CA TYR A 30 8.24 -8.94 -5.86
C TYR A 30 7.05 -9.17 -4.93
N ARG A 31 6.38 -8.09 -4.52
CA ARG A 31 5.24 -8.11 -3.62
C ARG A 31 4.10 -7.22 -4.08
N SER A 32 4.02 -6.95 -5.39
CA SER A 32 2.81 -6.40 -5.98
C SER A 32 1.65 -7.32 -5.56
N GLY A 33 0.65 -6.76 -4.88
CA GLY A 33 -0.51 -7.55 -4.46
C GLY A 33 -1.22 -8.14 -5.68
N ASN A 34 -2.04 -9.18 -5.47
CA ASN A 34 -2.81 -9.82 -6.54
C ASN A 34 -4.00 -8.97 -7.04
N GLY A 35 -3.98 -7.66 -6.81
CA GLY A 35 -5.05 -6.74 -7.20
C GLY A 35 -4.77 -6.11 -8.56
N ASP A 36 -5.80 -6.01 -9.39
CA ASP A 36 -5.75 -5.23 -10.61
C ASP A 36 -6.53 -3.94 -10.37
N TYR A 37 -5.84 -2.93 -9.82
CA TYR A 37 -6.47 -1.64 -9.53
C TYR A 37 -7.14 -1.05 -10.78
N THR A 38 -6.53 -1.22 -11.95
CA THR A 38 -7.09 -0.69 -13.20
C THR A 38 -8.45 -1.31 -13.51
N ARG A 39 -8.57 -2.64 -13.38
CA ARG A 39 -9.85 -3.35 -13.54
C ARG A 39 -10.83 -3.04 -12.41
N ASP A 40 -10.36 -3.02 -11.17
CA ASP A 40 -11.23 -3.04 -9.99
C ASP A 40 -11.65 -1.64 -9.50
N ARG A 41 -10.97 -0.57 -9.93
CA ARG A 41 -11.25 0.80 -9.46
C ARG A 41 -12.71 1.22 -9.65
N GLY A 42 -13.36 0.75 -10.71
CA GLY A 42 -14.75 1.11 -11.02
C GLY A 42 -15.71 0.70 -9.89
N GLN A 43 -15.47 -0.44 -9.25
CA GLN A 43 -16.32 -0.95 -8.17
C GLN A 43 -16.35 -0.03 -6.94
N TRP A 44 -15.32 0.79 -6.74
CA TRP A 44 -15.17 1.62 -5.54
C TRP A 44 -15.29 3.11 -5.82
N LEU A 45 -14.89 3.54 -7.02
CA LEU A 45 -14.73 4.95 -7.37
C LEU A 45 -15.71 5.43 -8.43
N GLU A 46 -16.43 4.53 -9.12
CA GLU A 46 -17.44 4.95 -10.09
C GLU A 46 -18.60 5.67 -9.39
N GLY A 47 -18.89 6.89 -9.83
CA GLY A 47 -19.92 7.75 -9.25
C GLY A 47 -19.51 8.50 -7.97
N LEU A 48 -18.30 8.30 -7.45
CA LEU A 48 -17.81 9.01 -6.27
C LEU A 48 -17.26 10.40 -6.64
N THR A 49 -17.80 11.44 -6.04
CA THR A 49 -17.36 12.83 -6.24
C THR A 49 -16.29 13.24 -5.22
N VAL A 50 -15.49 14.25 -5.57
CA VAL A 50 -14.47 14.80 -4.65
C VAL A 50 -15.13 15.37 -3.39
N GLU A 51 -16.30 15.98 -3.54
CA GLU A 51 -17.09 16.54 -2.45
C GLU A 51 -17.58 15.46 -1.47
N GLU A 52 -17.96 14.29 -1.97
CA GLU A 52 -18.34 13.15 -1.13
C GLU A 52 -17.15 12.54 -0.39
N ILE A 53 -15.98 12.47 -1.03
CA ILE A 53 -14.74 12.04 -0.38
C ILE A 53 -14.38 13.03 0.74
N ALA A 54 -14.42 14.34 0.45
CA ALA A 54 -14.10 15.37 1.43
C ALA A 54 -14.99 15.29 2.67
N ARG A 55 -16.31 15.07 2.48
CA ARG A 55 -17.27 14.90 3.58
C ARG A 55 -16.98 13.69 4.47
N GLN A 56 -16.43 12.60 3.91
CA GLN A 56 -16.05 11.42 4.70
C GLN A 56 -14.81 11.63 5.57
N LEU A 57 -13.97 12.60 5.21
CA LEU A 57 -12.76 12.96 5.95
C LEU A 57 -13.03 13.96 7.07
N GLU A 58 -14.23 14.54 7.13
CA GLU A 58 -14.62 15.43 8.23
C GLU A 58 -14.66 14.66 9.56
N PRO A 59 -14.16 15.25 10.66
CA PRO A 59 -14.27 14.67 11.98
C PRO A 59 -15.73 14.39 12.31
N ARG A 60 -16.01 13.21 12.88
CA ARG A 60 -17.32 12.93 13.46
C ARG A 60 -17.32 13.47 14.89
N ASP A 61 -18.25 14.37 15.17
CA ASP A 61 -18.54 14.86 16.54
C ASP A 61 -19.03 13.73 17.46
#